data_AF-A0A7C2ATP5-F1
#
_entry.id   AF-A0A7C2ATP5-F1
#
_cell.length_a   1.000
_cell.length_b   1.000
_cell.length_c   1.000
_cell.angle_alpha   90.00
_cell.angle_beta   90.00
_cell.angle_gamma   90.00
#
_symmetry.space_group_name_H-M   'P 1'
#
loop_
_entity.id
_entity.type
_entity.pdbx_description
1 polymer ?
#
loop_
_entity_poly.entity_id
_entity_poly.type
_entity_poly.pdbx_seq_one_letter_code
_entity_poly.pdbx_strand_id
1 'polypeptide(L)'
;MRSKVMILVLVNVLLLSGVAAGGVTHEASGNPGVNRMVKTSVVNIPPLSLKDLSNGYVELHMKGVSSYLLKPGYPELPMVVETFELPFGVKNVEVSFTPKDVVEQVVAKKIKPSPPMLPLVFEGNGALENGENKEVYGSVEVFPSTWYTYRVGCGLNKEMKRVTFVNVHIYPVRYSPGLNELYVMSEANLSISFDKPKTSFFPRNTEYDMVVIAPSVFSDALQPLVEHKNNHNIKTVLKTTEDIYDEYPGVDKPEKIKYFIKDAIEKWNITYVLLVGGLKKFIWANGRDDCNQGSKDWFLPVRYSNIFDNPKYPLSDESDLHDPGVISDLYYADVYREGGVFESWDPNHDGVFLAWNKPGVENDTGVDFYPDVALGRLACRSVKEVKTVVNKIINYESKPCDPSWFKRMLVVSGDGFLDQKDLNIQWDTSSLPDGFYRVYAQSFNPGHESGPIEIINITLDRTVETHLTFN
;
A
#
# COMPACT_ATOMS: atom_id res chain seq x y z
N MET A 1 -37.90 34.43 -32.45
CA MET A 1 -36.79 33.47 -32.40
C MET A 1 -35.59 34.14 -31.75
N ARG A 2 -35.36 33.87 -30.45
CA ARG A 2 -34.16 34.30 -29.72
C ARG A 2 -33.39 33.04 -29.34
N SER A 3 -32.18 32.94 -29.88
CA SER A 3 -31.20 31.89 -29.62
C SER A 3 -30.83 31.88 -28.13
N LYS A 4 -31.01 30.74 -27.47
CA LYS A 4 -30.51 30.50 -26.10
C LYS A 4 -29.08 30.00 -26.21
N VAL A 5 -28.13 30.84 -25.81
CA VAL A 5 -26.74 30.44 -25.55
C VAL A 5 -26.75 29.71 -24.21
N MET A 6 -26.45 28.41 -24.24
CA MET A 6 -26.27 27.59 -23.04
C MET A 6 -24.85 27.82 -22.52
N ILE A 7 -24.71 28.61 -21.46
CA ILE A 7 -23.45 28.81 -20.75
C ILE A 7 -23.17 27.52 -19.97
N LEU A 8 -22.20 26.75 -20.43
CA LEU A 8 -21.64 25.61 -19.71
C LEU A 8 -20.75 26.17 -18.59
N VAL A 9 -21.28 26.27 -17.38
CA VAL A 9 -20.47 26.58 -16.19
C VAL A 9 -19.74 25.30 -15.80
N LEU A 10 -18.46 25.20 -16.17
CA LEU A 10 -17.53 24.22 -15.62
C LEU A 10 -17.29 24.58 -14.16
N VAL A 11 -18.00 23.92 -13.25
CA VAL A 11 -17.72 24.02 -11.82
C VAL A 11 -16.52 23.11 -11.52
N ASN A 12 -15.32 23.68 -11.63
CA ASN A 12 -14.13 23.10 -11.01
C ASN A 12 -14.23 23.32 -9.50
N VAL A 13 -14.83 22.37 -8.78
CA VAL A 13 -14.66 22.28 -7.32
C VAL A 13 -13.23 21.79 -7.08
N LEU A 14 -12.32 22.73 -6.86
CA LEU A 14 -11.02 22.47 -6.25
C LEU A 14 -11.27 21.98 -4.82
N LEU A 15 -11.22 20.66 -4.62
CA LEU A 15 -11.02 20.09 -3.30
C LEU A 15 -9.61 20.50 -2.85
N LEU A 16 -9.57 21.52 -1.98
CA LEU A 16 -8.38 22.04 -1.30
C LEU A 16 -7.89 21.03 -0.24
N SER A 17 -7.41 19.87 -0.68
CA SER A 17 -6.55 18.96 0.10
C SER A 17 -6.02 17.86 -0.82
N GLY A 18 -4.94 18.16 -1.54
CA GLY A 18 -4.27 17.20 -2.42
C GLY A 18 -3.66 17.89 -3.62
N VAL A 19 -2.45 17.48 -3.99
CA VAL A 19 -1.88 17.82 -5.30
C VAL A 19 -2.80 17.18 -6.34
N ALA A 20 -3.42 18.00 -7.19
CA ALA A 20 -4.36 17.53 -8.20
C ALA A 20 -3.71 17.64 -9.58
N ALA A 21 -3.18 16.52 -10.09
CA ALA A 21 -2.67 16.40 -11.44
C ALA A 21 -3.84 16.27 -12.45
N GLY A 22 -4.23 17.39 -13.09
CA GLY A 22 -5.09 17.36 -14.27
C GLY A 22 -4.27 16.93 -15.49
N GLY A 23 -4.66 15.84 -16.16
CA GLY A 23 -3.87 15.28 -17.27
C GLY A 23 -4.64 15.18 -18.58
N VAL A 24 -3.95 15.42 -19.70
CA VAL A 24 -4.49 15.24 -21.05
C VAL A 24 -3.67 14.17 -21.78
N THR A 25 -4.37 13.28 -22.50
CA THR A 25 -3.75 12.16 -23.22
C THR A 25 -3.86 12.40 -24.73
N HIS A 26 -2.74 12.29 -25.44
CA HIS A 26 -2.68 12.42 -26.91
C HIS A 26 -1.72 11.39 -27.52
N GLU A 27 -1.85 11.16 -28.83
CA GLU A 27 -0.91 10.32 -29.61
C GLU A 27 0.37 11.11 -29.92
N ALA A 28 1.53 10.46 -29.79
CA ALA A 28 2.80 11.10 -30.12
C ALA A 28 2.90 11.35 -31.63
N SER A 29 3.29 12.57 -32.03
CA SER A 29 3.57 12.89 -33.44
C SER A 29 4.88 12.21 -33.86
N GLY A 30 4.80 11.11 -34.61
CA GLY A 30 5.94 10.33 -35.08
C GLY A 30 5.54 9.18 -36.02
N ASN A 31 6.53 8.60 -36.70
CA ASN A 31 6.39 7.63 -37.81
C ASN A 31 5.17 6.68 -37.74
N PRO A 32 4.45 6.49 -38.87
CA PRO A 32 3.30 5.58 -38.94
C PRO A 32 3.78 4.13 -38.74
N GLY A 33 3.69 3.64 -37.50
CA GLY A 33 4.18 2.33 -37.09
C GLY A 33 4.41 2.18 -35.59
N VAL A 34 4.59 3.28 -34.85
CA VAL A 34 4.77 3.27 -33.39
C VAL A 34 3.52 3.86 -32.70
N ASN A 35 2.67 3.00 -32.11
CA ASN A 35 1.49 3.39 -31.32
C ASN A 35 1.89 3.89 -29.91
N ARG A 36 2.79 4.88 -29.84
CA ARG A 36 3.25 5.47 -28.58
C ARG A 36 2.31 6.60 -28.16
N MET A 37 1.83 6.52 -26.93
CA MET A 37 0.95 7.50 -26.29
C MET A 37 1.76 8.40 -25.37
N VAL A 38 1.30 9.62 -25.19
CA VAL A 38 1.84 10.55 -24.19
C VAL A 38 0.69 11.11 -23.37
N LYS A 39 0.79 10.97 -22.05
CA LYS A 39 -0.06 11.63 -21.07
C LYS A 39 0.76 12.72 -20.39
N THR A 40 0.28 13.96 -20.43
CA THR A 40 0.96 15.08 -19.78
C THR A 40 0.14 15.58 -18.60
N SER A 41 0.82 16.11 -17.59
CA SER A 41 0.19 16.78 -16.46
C SER A 41 1.10 17.87 -15.90
N VAL A 42 0.49 18.89 -15.29
CA VAL A 42 1.19 19.91 -14.51
C VAL A 42 0.98 19.60 -13.04
N VAL A 43 2.07 19.48 -12.31
CA VAL A 43 2.08 19.20 -10.88
C VAL A 43 2.32 20.52 -10.15
N ASN A 44 1.36 20.94 -9.33
CA ASN A 44 1.47 22.14 -8.50
C ASN A 44 1.91 21.74 -7.09
N ILE A 45 2.97 22.37 -6.60
CA ILE A 45 3.54 22.06 -5.30
C ILE A 45 3.04 23.06 -4.25
N PRO A 46 2.47 22.60 -3.12
CA PRO A 46 2.03 23.49 -2.04
C PRO A 46 3.20 24.32 -1.50
N PRO A 47 2.97 25.51 -0.92
CA PRO A 47 4.04 26.30 -0.35
C PRO A 47 4.72 25.58 0.82
N LEU A 48 6.04 25.72 0.90
CA LEU A 48 6.86 25.20 1.98
C LEU A 48 6.83 26.14 3.20
N SER A 49 6.70 25.55 4.39
CA SER A 49 6.81 26.23 5.68
C SER A 49 7.91 25.58 6.52
N LEU A 50 8.67 26.40 7.24
CA LEU A 50 9.76 25.98 8.10
C LEU A 50 9.36 26.20 9.55
N LYS A 51 9.59 25.21 10.41
CA LYS A 51 9.34 25.28 11.85
C LYS A 51 10.62 25.01 12.62
N ASP A 52 11.06 25.99 13.39
CA ASP A 52 12.21 25.84 14.28
C ASP A 52 11.88 24.88 15.43
N LEU A 53 12.78 23.93 15.69
CA LEU A 53 12.71 23.01 16.81
C LEU A 53 13.62 23.46 17.95
N SER A 54 13.23 23.12 19.18
CA SER A 54 13.98 23.43 20.40
C SER A 54 15.38 22.80 20.44
N ASN A 55 15.59 21.71 19.70
CA ASN A 55 16.87 21.00 19.59
C ASN A 55 17.83 21.59 18.52
N GLY A 56 17.50 22.74 17.94
CA GLY A 56 18.38 23.45 17.00
C GLY A 56 18.23 23.05 15.53
N TYR A 57 17.31 22.13 15.21
CA TYR A 57 16.96 21.75 13.84
C TYR A 57 15.73 22.52 13.32
N VAL A 58 15.48 22.39 12.02
CA VAL A 58 14.27 22.86 11.33
C VAL A 58 13.48 21.67 10.81
N GLU A 59 12.18 21.69 11.06
CA GLU A 59 11.21 20.79 10.42
C GLU A 59 10.59 21.47 9.20
N LEU A 60 10.43 20.70 8.13
CA LEU A 60 9.81 21.13 6.88
C LEU A 60 8.37 20.65 6.83
N HIS A 61 7.46 21.54 6.48
CA HIS A 61 6.04 21.21 6.35
C HIS A 61 5.45 21.81 5.07
N MET A 62 4.64 21.04 4.36
CA MET A 62 3.90 21.49 3.17
C MET A 62 2.42 21.18 3.36
N LYS A 63 1.56 22.17 3.13
CA LYS A 63 0.12 22.03 3.36
C LYS A 63 -0.46 20.88 2.53
N GLY A 64 -1.12 19.92 3.19
CA GLY A 64 -1.76 18.77 2.54
C GLY A 64 -0.78 17.66 2.11
N VAL A 65 0.49 17.74 2.50
CA VAL A 65 1.49 16.69 2.27
C VAL A 65 1.86 16.07 3.61
N SER A 66 1.47 14.80 3.80
CA SER A 66 1.78 14.02 5.00
C SER A 66 2.91 13.00 4.79
N SER A 67 3.36 12.83 3.55
CA SER A 67 4.40 11.86 3.19
C SER A 67 5.78 12.51 3.24
N TYR A 68 6.77 11.76 3.75
CA TYR A 68 8.15 12.21 3.89
C TYR A 68 9.11 11.14 3.34
N LEU A 69 10.23 11.58 2.79
CA LEU A 69 11.36 10.73 2.45
C LEU A 69 12.10 10.38 3.74
N LEU A 70 11.76 9.23 4.31
CA LEU A 70 12.34 8.74 5.55
C LEU A 70 13.50 7.79 5.23
N LYS A 71 14.72 8.22 5.60
CA LYS A 71 15.91 7.36 5.60
C LYS A 71 16.70 7.67 6.87
N PRO A 72 16.85 6.73 7.82
CA PRO A 72 17.44 7.01 9.13
C PRO A 72 18.74 7.81 9.04
N GLY A 73 18.75 8.97 9.72
CA GLY A 73 19.86 9.91 9.78
C GLY A 73 20.12 10.77 8.55
N TYR A 74 19.35 10.62 7.48
CA TYR A 74 19.29 11.57 6.37
C TYR A 74 18.29 12.68 6.68
N PRO A 75 18.41 13.87 6.04
CA PRO A 75 17.41 14.93 6.17
C PRO A 75 15.99 14.44 5.92
N GLU A 76 15.06 14.73 6.84
CA GLU A 76 13.64 14.45 6.69
C GLU A 76 13.02 15.49 5.74
N LEU A 77 12.67 15.06 4.52
CA LEU A 77 12.17 15.95 3.46
C LEU A 77 10.75 15.56 3.03
N PRO A 78 9.85 16.52 2.75
CA PRO A 78 8.52 16.22 2.22
C PRO A 78 8.58 15.48 0.88
N MET A 79 7.68 14.54 0.67
CA MET A 79 7.52 13.76 -0.57
C MET A 79 6.06 13.78 -1.01
N VAL A 80 5.82 13.91 -2.32
CA VAL A 80 4.48 13.82 -2.92
C VAL A 80 4.43 12.56 -3.78
N VAL A 81 3.31 11.83 -3.78
CA VAL A 81 3.11 10.67 -4.66
C VAL A 81 1.95 10.95 -5.59
N GLU A 82 2.21 10.91 -6.88
CA GLU A 82 1.19 10.99 -7.93
C GLU A 82 1.00 9.62 -8.57
N THR A 83 -0.22 9.09 -8.55
CA THR A 83 -0.56 7.80 -9.13
C THR A 83 -1.36 7.97 -10.42
N PHE A 84 -0.87 7.38 -11.51
CA PHE A 84 -1.57 7.36 -12.78
C PHE A 84 -2.00 5.93 -13.13
N GLU A 85 -3.25 5.79 -13.56
CA GLU A 85 -3.77 4.54 -14.11
C GLU A 85 -3.69 4.58 -15.65
N LEU A 86 -3.02 3.57 -16.21
CA LEU A 86 -2.93 3.31 -17.64
C LEU A 86 -3.68 2.01 -17.98
N PRO A 87 -4.08 1.82 -19.25
CA PRO A 87 -4.64 0.53 -19.67
C PRO A 87 -3.70 -0.62 -19.32
N PHE A 88 -4.25 -1.75 -18.87
CA PHE A 88 -3.45 -2.92 -18.55
C PHE A 88 -2.65 -3.42 -19.75
N GLY A 89 -1.41 -3.85 -19.51
CA GLY A 89 -0.55 -4.47 -20.51
C GLY A 89 0.17 -3.49 -21.44
N VAL A 90 0.16 -2.19 -21.11
CA VAL A 90 1.07 -1.22 -21.73
C VAL A 90 2.52 -1.60 -21.46
N LYS A 91 3.43 -1.20 -22.36
CA LYS A 91 4.86 -1.51 -22.28
C LYS A 91 5.69 -0.25 -22.50
N ASN A 92 6.97 -0.32 -22.14
CA ASN A 92 7.94 0.74 -22.35
C ASN A 92 7.47 2.05 -21.71
N VAL A 93 6.98 1.95 -20.47
CA VAL A 93 6.50 3.11 -19.73
C VAL A 93 7.70 3.95 -19.29
N GLU A 94 7.74 5.19 -19.75
CA GLU A 94 8.79 6.15 -19.43
C GLU A 94 8.18 7.42 -18.87
N VAL A 95 8.66 7.86 -17.71
CA VAL A 95 8.27 9.13 -17.09
C VAL A 95 9.36 10.17 -17.33
N SER A 96 8.96 11.35 -17.76
CA SER A 96 9.81 12.55 -17.80
C SER A 96 9.22 13.61 -16.89
N PHE A 97 10.08 14.25 -16.10
CA PHE A 97 9.68 15.22 -15.09
C PHE A 97 10.62 16.41 -15.14
N THR A 98 10.08 17.59 -15.38
CA THR A 98 10.83 18.84 -15.50
C THR A 98 10.35 19.83 -14.43
N PRO A 99 11.13 20.07 -13.35
CA PRO A 99 10.78 21.06 -12.34
C PRO A 99 10.77 22.46 -12.96
N LYS A 100 9.92 23.33 -12.42
CA LYS A 100 9.76 24.73 -12.77
C LYS A 100 9.85 25.59 -11.52
N ASP A 101 10.29 26.82 -11.71
CA ASP A 101 10.37 27.84 -10.66
C ASP A 101 11.09 27.34 -9.40
N VAL A 102 12.25 26.71 -9.60
CA VAL A 102 13.09 26.25 -8.49
C VAL A 102 13.72 27.46 -7.81
N VAL A 103 13.42 27.62 -6.52
CA VAL A 103 13.98 28.67 -5.67
C VAL A 103 15.05 28.07 -4.77
N GLU A 104 16.19 28.74 -4.72
CA GLU A 104 17.28 28.49 -3.79
C GLU A 104 17.07 29.32 -2.52
N GLN A 105 17.12 28.68 -1.36
CA GLN A 105 17.02 29.37 -0.07
C GLN A 105 18.03 28.83 0.93
N VAL A 106 18.83 29.73 1.51
CA VAL A 106 19.73 29.39 2.62
C VAL A 106 18.92 29.33 3.91
N VAL A 107 19.10 28.26 4.68
CA VAL A 107 18.48 28.08 5.99
C VAL A 107 19.48 28.31 7.11
N ALA A 108 19.04 28.98 8.18
CA ALA A 108 19.92 29.32 9.30
C ALA A 108 20.32 28.10 10.15
N LYS A 109 19.55 27.02 10.06
CA LYS A 109 19.68 25.80 10.88
C LYS A 109 19.55 24.57 9.98
N LYS A 110 20.16 23.48 10.42
CA LYS A 110 20.11 22.19 9.73
C LYS A 110 18.68 21.64 9.70
N ILE A 111 18.33 20.93 8.63
CA ILE A 111 17.07 20.18 8.57
C ILE A 111 17.13 18.99 9.51
N LYS A 112 16.03 18.69 10.22
CA LYS A 112 15.94 17.57 11.16
C LYS A 112 16.26 16.24 10.45
N PRO A 113 17.08 15.35 11.03
CA PRO A 113 17.30 14.02 10.48
C PRO A 113 16.07 13.12 10.69
N SER A 114 15.83 12.23 9.73
CA SER A 114 14.79 11.21 9.83
C SER A 114 15.11 10.28 11.00
N PRO A 115 14.13 9.96 11.85
CA PRO A 115 14.34 9.07 12.99
C PRO A 115 14.63 7.63 12.53
N PRO A 116 15.40 6.85 13.28
CA PRO A 116 15.39 5.40 13.17
C PRO A 116 14.08 4.83 13.75
N MET A 117 13.68 3.64 13.31
CA MET A 117 12.57 2.90 13.92
C MET A 117 13.01 2.42 15.32
N LEU A 118 12.34 2.85 16.39
CA LEU A 118 12.68 2.51 17.78
C LEU A 118 11.44 2.12 18.59
N PRO A 119 11.37 0.91 19.18
CA PRO A 119 10.22 0.50 19.97
C PRO A 119 10.10 1.34 21.23
N LEU A 120 8.86 1.47 21.73
CA LEU A 120 8.54 2.29 22.91
C LEU A 120 9.31 1.88 24.17
N VAL A 121 9.63 0.60 24.30
CA VAL A 121 10.27 0.00 25.49
C VAL A 121 11.80 0.10 25.45
N PHE A 122 12.39 0.81 24.47
CA PHE A 122 13.84 0.92 24.36
C PHE A 122 14.40 1.86 25.43
N GLU A 123 14.73 1.31 26.61
CA GLU A 123 15.50 1.96 27.69
C GLU A 123 17.02 1.90 27.45
N GLY A 124 17.45 2.01 26.19
CA GLY A 124 18.87 2.06 25.87
C GLY A 124 19.46 3.40 26.31
N ASN A 125 20.38 3.38 27.28
CA ASN A 125 21.21 4.53 27.71
C ASN A 125 22.08 5.14 26.60
N GLY A 126 21.99 4.65 25.37
CA GLY A 126 22.53 5.32 24.19
C GLY A 126 21.54 6.38 23.74
N ALA A 127 21.70 7.60 24.25
CA ALA A 127 21.33 8.76 23.45
C ALA A 127 21.93 8.54 22.05
N LEU A 128 21.11 8.19 21.07
CA LEU A 128 21.50 8.27 19.67
C LEU A 128 22.03 9.69 19.50
N GLU A 129 23.34 9.84 19.31
CA GLU A 129 23.98 11.14 19.05
C GLU A 129 23.22 11.82 17.89
N ASN A 130 22.27 12.69 18.23
CA ASN A 130 21.35 13.44 17.35
C ASN A 130 20.63 12.68 16.21
N GLY A 131 20.80 11.36 16.07
CA GLY A 131 20.29 10.57 14.94
C GLY A 131 20.87 10.96 13.58
N GLU A 132 21.73 11.99 13.49
CA GLU A 132 22.27 12.60 12.28
C GLU A 132 23.38 11.73 11.65
N ASN A 133 23.29 11.45 10.35
CA ASN A 133 24.42 10.89 9.62
C ASN A 133 25.46 11.99 9.33
N LYS A 134 26.57 11.99 10.08
CA LYS A 134 27.65 13.01 9.99
C LYS A 134 28.25 13.14 8.58
N GLU A 135 28.34 12.04 7.81
CA GLU A 135 28.86 12.08 6.44
C GLU A 135 27.89 12.80 5.50
N VAL A 136 26.59 12.51 5.62
CA VAL A 136 25.54 13.18 4.83
C VAL A 136 25.48 14.66 5.18
N TYR A 137 25.49 14.99 6.47
CA TYR A 137 25.37 16.37 6.92
C TYR A 137 26.64 17.22 6.77
N GLY A 138 27.78 16.57 6.60
CA GLY A 138 29.04 17.23 6.22
C GLY A 138 29.21 17.40 4.71
N SER A 139 28.32 16.81 3.89
CA SER A 139 28.42 16.83 2.43
C SER A 139 27.70 18.02 1.82
N VAL A 140 28.25 18.56 0.73
CA VAL A 140 27.58 19.57 -0.11
C VAL A 140 26.69 18.95 -1.20
N GLU A 141 26.68 17.62 -1.31
CA GLU A 141 25.83 16.89 -2.26
C GLU A 141 24.35 17.08 -1.94
N VAL A 142 23.56 17.30 -2.99
CA VAL A 142 22.13 17.55 -2.86
C VAL A 142 21.37 16.24 -2.66
N PHE A 143 20.59 16.16 -1.57
CA PHE A 143 19.72 15.05 -1.24
C PHE A 143 18.22 15.43 -1.31
N PRO A 144 17.36 14.58 -1.90
CA PRO A 144 17.70 13.48 -2.80
C PRO A 144 18.45 13.98 -4.05
N SER A 145 19.13 13.09 -4.78
CA SER A 145 19.91 13.44 -5.96
C SER A 145 19.05 13.70 -7.22
N THR A 146 17.79 13.28 -7.19
CA THR A 146 16.81 13.48 -8.26
C THR A 146 15.59 14.23 -7.73
N TRP A 147 14.80 14.81 -8.63
CA TRP A 147 13.50 15.43 -8.31
C TRP A 147 12.35 14.43 -8.24
N TYR A 148 12.56 13.23 -8.77
CA TYR A 148 11.56 12.18 -8.78
C TYR A 148 12.19 10.80 -8.94
N THR A 149 11.42 9.78 -8.58
CA THR A 149 11.56 8.39 -9.02
C THR A 149 10.18 7.89 -9.43
N TYR A 150 10.09 6.78 -10.15
CA TYR A 150 8.79 6.17 -10.43
C TYR A 150 8.85 4.65 -10.41
N ARG A 151 7.69 4.04 -10.20
CA ARG A 151 7.49 2.59 -10.26
C ARG A 151 6.27 2.30 -11.13
N VAL A 152 6.39 1.25 -11.94
CA VAL A 152 5.33 0.76 -12.80
C VAL A 152 4.93 -0.62 -12.30
N GLY A 153 3.63 -0.90 -12.24
CA GLY A 153 3.14 -2.23 -11.87
C GLY A 153 1.69 -2.47 -12.24
N CYS A 154 1.20 -3.69 -12.02
CA CYS A 154 -0.08 -4.17 -12.54
C CYS A 154 -0.98 -4.69 -11.42
N GLY A 155 -2.19 -4.16 -11.29
CA GLY A 155 -3.12 -4.66 -10.28
C GLY A 155 -4.52 -4.10 -10.39
N LEU A 156 -5.36 -4.38 -9.40
CA LEU A 156 -6.72 -3.87 -9.32
C LEU A 156 -6.77 -2.43 -8.81
N ASN A 157 -7.51 -1.59 -9.54
CA ASN A 157 -7.87 -0.25 -9.09
C ASN A 157 -9.11 -0.26 -8.17
N LYS A 158 -9.52 0.92 -7.72
CA LYS A 158 -10.67 1.11 -6.81
C LYS A 158 -12.02 0.67 -7.43
N GLU A 159 -12.12 0.58 -8.74
CA GLU A 159 -13.29 0.03 -9.46
C GLU A 159 -13.14 -1.47 -9.77
N MET A 160 -12.18 -2.17 -9.17
CA MET A 160 -11.92 -3.60 -9.39
C MET A 160 -11.55 -3.93 -10.84
N LYS A 161 -10.91 -2.99 -11.54
CA LYS A 161 -10.37 -3.20 -12.90
C LYS A 161 -8.86 -3.35 -12.84
N ARG A 162 -8.34 -4.30 -13.60
CA ARG A 162 -6.89 -4.44 -13.81
C ARG A 162 -6.38 -3.28 -14.64
N VAL A 163 -5.38 -2.58 -14.13
CA VAL A 163 -4.73 -1.44 -14.75
C VAL A 163 -3.21 -1.55 -14.60
N THR A 164 -2.48 -0.74 -15.33
CA THR A 164 -1.06 -0.50 -15.06
C THR A 164 -0.95 0.80 -14.26
N PHE A 165 -0.45 0.71 -13.04
CA PHE A 165 -0.15 1.86 -12.19
C PHE A 165 1.21 2.43 -12.53
N VAL A 166 1.29 3.75 -12.58
CA VAL A 166 2.55 4.51 -12.59
C VAL A 166 2.55 5.40 -11.36
N ASN A 167 3.32 5.02 -10.35
CA ASN A 167 3.50 5.77 -9.12
C ASN A 167 4.74 6.64 -9.25
N VAL A 168 4.56 7.95 -9.31
CA VAL A 168 5.65 8.93 -9.40
C VAL A 168 5.87 9.52 -8.02
N HIS A 169 7.01 9.19 -7.41
CA HIS A 169 7.45 9.78 -6.15
C HIS A 169 8.20 11.07 -6.47
N ILE A 170 7.66 12.19 -6.04
CA ILE A 170 8.13 13.53 -6.33
C ILE A 170 8.78 14.11 -5.07
N TYR A 171 9.96 14.69 -5.24
CA TYR A 171 10.77 15.29 -4.19
C TYR A 171 10.75 16.81 -4.33
N PRO A 172 9.69 17.51 -3.87
CA PRO A 172 9.51 18.95 -4.03
C PRO A 172 10.60 19.81 -3.39
N VAL A 173 11.27 19.26 -2.38
CA VAL A 173 12.36 19.91 -1.67
C VAL A 173 13.58 19.02 -1.73
N ARG A 174 14.70 19.61 -2.14
CA ARG A 174 16.02 19.00 -2.07
C ARG A 174 16.92 19.87 -1.20
N TYR A 175 17.90 19.27 -0.55
CA TYR A 175 18.72 19.93 0.47
C TYR A 175 20.20 19.58 0.28
N SER A 176 21.05 20.59 0.29
CA SER A 176 22.50 20.46 0.46
C SER A 176 22.85 20.73 1.92
N PRO A 177 23.17 19.68 2.72
CA PRO A 177 23.38 19.85 4.15
C PRO A 177 24.60 20.71 4.52
N GLY A 178 25.72 20.51 3.84
CA GLY A 178 26.97 21.23 4.09
C GLY A 178 26.90 22.72 3.74
N LEU A 179 25.99 23.10 2.85
CA LEU A 179 25.72 24.50 2.48
C LEU A 179 24.53 25.11 3.24
N ASN A 180 23.76 24.29 3.95
CA ASN A 180 22.46 24.67 4.50
C ASN A 180 21.55 25.33 3.45
N GLU A 181 21.45 24.73 2.27
CA GLU A 181 20.71 25.29 1.14
C GLU A 181 19.60 24.35 0.68
N LEU A 182 18.37 24.87 0.58
CA LEU A 182 17.22 24.17 0.03
C LEU A 182 16.96 24.61 -1.41
N TYR A 183 16.59 23.64 -2.24
CA TYR A 183 16.08 23.83 -3.59
C TYR A 183 14.62 23.41 -3.59
N VAL A 184 13.72 24.37 -3.83
CA VAL A 184 12.27 24.15 -3.71
C VAL A 184 11.61 24.47 -5.03
N MET A 185 10.92 23.50 -5.64
CA MET A 185 10.08 23.76 -6.82
C MET A 185 8.66 24.12 -6.40
N SER A 186 8.02 25.05 -7.13
CA SER A 186 6.58 25.33 -6.98
C SER A 186 5.72 24.65 -8.03
N GLU A 187 6.31 24.22 -9.15
CA GLU A 187 5.60 23.56 -10.25
C GLU A 187 6.51 22.53 -10.93
N ALA A 188 5.93 21.54 -11.59
CA ALA A 188 6.64 20.70 -12.55
C ALA A 188 5.76 20.26 -13.72
N ASN A 189 6.39 20.06 -14.87
CA ASN A 189 5.78 19.38 -16.00
C ASN A 189 6.12 17.90 -15.95
N LEU A 190 5.09 17.05 -15.97
CA LEU A 190 5.19 15.61 -15.96
C LEU A 190 4.65 15.06 -17.28
N SER A 191 5.38 14.13 -17.90
CA SER A 191 4.88 13.35 -19.04
C SER A 191 5.15 11.87 -18.84
N ILE A 192 4.18 11.06 -19.21
CA ILE A 192 4.25 9.60 -19.21
C ILE A 192 4.05 9.14 -20.63
N SER A 193 5.04 8.45 -21.18
CA SER A 193 4.95 7.86 -22.50
C SER A 193 4.96 6.35 -22.43
N PHE A 194 4.17 5.70 -23.28
CA PHE A 194 3.99 4.24 -23.24
C PHE A 194 3.47 3.70 -24.57
N ASP A 195 3.71 2.43 -24.83
CA ASP A 195 3.18 1.73 -25.99
C ASP A 195 1.82 1.09 -25.66
N LYS A 196 0.82 1.32 -26.53
CA LYS A 196 -0.50 0.67 -26.40
C LYS A 196 -0.36 -0.87 -26.47
N PRO A 197 -1.15 -1.62 -25.67
CA PRO A 197 -1.20 -3.07 -25.79
C PRO A 197 -1.70 -3.47 -27.19
N LYS A 198 -1.05 -4.47 -27.81
CA LYS A 198 -1.39 -4.96 -29.16
C LYS A 198 -2.66 -5.83 -29.17
N THR A 199 -2.98 -6.46 -28.05
CA THR A 199 -4.09 -7.41 -27.90
C THR A 199 -4.85 -7.15 -26.61
N SER A 200 -6.14 -7.51 -26.59
CA SER A 200 -6.92 -7.55 -25.35
C SER A 200 -6.42 -8.71 -24.50
N PHE A 201 -6.08 -8.44 -23.24
CA PHE A 201 -5.65 -9.46 -22.28
C PHE A 201 -6.81 -10.24 -21.66
N PHE A 202 -8.00 -9.63 -21.62
CA PHE A 202 -9.15 -10.18 -20.91
C PHE A 202 -10.38 -10.22 -21.83
N PRO A 203 -11.27 -11.21 -21.64
CA PRO A 203 -12.53 -11.29 -22.36
C PRO A 203 -13.49 -10.17 -21.94
N ARG A 204 -14.37 -9.75 -22.85
CA ARG A 204 -15.40 -8.73 -22.57
C ARG A 204 -16.54 -9.25 -21.69
N ASN A 205 -16.86 -10.53 -21.82
CA ASN A 205 -17.89 -11.20 -21.03
C ASN A 205 -17.21 -12.24 -20.14
N THR A 206 -17.60 -12.25 -18.87
CA THR A 206 -17.09 -13.17 -17.86
C THR A 206 -18.10 -14.28 -17.57
N GLU A 207 -17.59 -15.51 -17.46
CA GLU A 207 -18.35 -16.65 -16.97
C GLU A 207 -18.43 -16.67 -15.44
N TYR A 208 -17.35 -16.29 -14.76
CA TYR A 208 -17.21 -16.30 -13.29
C TYR A 208 -16.55 -15.02 -12.78
N ASP A 209 -17.08 -14.50 -11.67
CA ASP A 209 -16.50 -13.38 -10.92
C ASP A 209 -15.48 -13.86 -9.89
N MET A 210 -15.68 -15.07 -9.35
CA MET A 210 -14.95 -15.61 -8.21
C MET A 210 -14.57 -17.09 -8.41
N VAL A 211 -13.37 -17.46 -7.97
CA VAL A 211 -12.97 -18.86 -7.78
C VAL A 211 -12.74 -19.17 -6.31
N VAL A 212 -13.25 -20.31 -5.85
CA VAL A 212 -12.88 -20.91 -4.58
C VAL A 212 -11.86 -22.00 -4.86
N ILE A 213 -10.71 -21.97 -4.20
CA ILE A 213 -9.65 -22.98 -4.34
C ILE A 213 -9.51 -23.72 -3.01
N ALA A 214 -9.68 -25.04 -3.03
CA ALA A 214 -9.67 -25.85 -1.82
C ALA A 214 -9.23 -27.29 -2.12
N PRO A 215 -8.75 -28.07 -1.14
CA PRO A 215 -8.58 -29.50 -1.34
C PRO A 215 -9.93 -30.20 -1.52
N SER A 216 -9.93 -31.28 -2.30
CA SER A 216 -11.11 -32.10 -2.61
C SER A 216 -11.94 -32.50 -1.37
N VAL A 217 -11.28 -32.75 -0.24
CA VAL A 217 -11.92 -33.11 1.04
C VAL A 217 -12.86 -32.02 1.60
N PHE A 218 -12.73 -30.77 1.15
CA PHE A 218 -13.59 -29.66 1.57
C PHE A 218 -14.71 -29.32 0.58
N SER A 219 -14.74 -29.94 -0.61
CA SER A 219 -15.67 -29.58 -1.69
C SER A 219 -17.13 -29.62 -1.26
N ASP A 220 -17.59 -30.73 -0.66
CA ASP A 220 -18.98 -30.89 -0.22
C ASP A 220 -19.39 -29.85 0.83
N ALA A 221 -18.46 -29.46 1.70
CA ALA A 221 -18.71 -28.47 2.74
C ALA A 221 -18.70 -27.03 2.22
N LEU A 222 -18.09 -26.79 1.05
CA LEU A 222 -18.02 -25.49 0.39
C LEU A 222 -19.15 -25.28 -0.60
N GLN A 223 -19.79 -26.34 -1.08
CA GLN A 223 -20.89 -26.23 -2.04
C GLN A 223 -22.00 -25.25 -1.61
N PRO A 224 -22.46 -25.23 -0.34
CA PRO A 224 -23.44 -24.23 0.12
C PRO A 224 -22.97 -22.78 -0.03
N LEU A 225 -21.66 -22.51 0.14
CA LEU A 225 -21.10 -21.17 -0.06
C LEU A 225 -21.10 -20.78 -1.53
N VAL A 226 -20.69 -21.70 -2.41
CA VAL A 226 -20.69 -21.49 -3.87
C VAL A 226 -22.10 -21.17 -4.36
N GLU A 227 -23.10 -21.97 -3.95
CA GLU A 227 -24.50 -21.72 -4.28
C GLU A 227 -25.01 -20.40 -3.72
N HIS A 228 -24.67 -20.09 -2.47
CA HIS A 228 -25.03 -18.82 -1.86
C HIS A 228 -24.47 -17.62 -2.64
N LYS A 229 -23.19 -17.64 -3.01
CA LYS A 229 -22.57 -16.55 -3.79
C LYS A 229 -23.20 -16.39 -5.17
N ASN A 230 -23.45 -17.50 -5.86
CA ASN A 230 -24.16 -17.50 -7.15
C ASN A 230 -25.57 -16.89 -7.01
N ASN A 231 -26.29 -17.21 -5.93
CA ASN A 231 -27.60 -16.63 -5.62
C ASN A 231 -27.54 -15.13 -5.25
N HIS A 232 -26.36 -14.60 -4.94
CA HIS A 232 -26.12 -13.18 -4.64
C HIS A 232 -25.39 -12.46 -5.79
N ASN A 233 -25.51 -12.98 -7.03
CA ASN A 233 -24.94 -12.40 -8.24
C ASN A 233 -23.41 -12.28 -8.23
N ILE A 234 -22.72 -13.15 -7.49
CA ILE A 234 -21.27 -13.34 -7.59
C ILE A 234 -21.06 -14.72 -8.19
N LYS A 235 -20.86 -14.78 -9.51
CA LYS A 235 -20.71 -16.06 -10.23
C LYS A 235 -19.46 -16.77 -9.74
N THR A 236 -19.66 -17.89 -9.06
CA THR A 236 -18.61 -18.56 -8.28
C THR A 236 -18.47 -20.00 -8.73
N VAL A 237 -17.22 -20.44 -8.91
CA VAL A 237 -16.86 -21.84 -9.18
C VAL A 237 -15.84 -22.34 -8.16
N LEU A 238 -15.93 -23.62 -7.79
CA LEU A 238 -14.94 -24.31 -6.96
C LEU A 238 -13.96 -25.06 -7.87
N LYS A 239 -12.65 -24.90 -7.62
CA LYS A 239 -11.59 -25.69 -8.23
C LYS A 239 -10.78 -26.40 -7.14
N THR A 240 -10.54 -27.70 -7.30
CA THR A 240 -9.78 -28.45 -6.30
C THR A 240 -8.27 -28.26 -6.49
N THR A 241 -7.52 -28.31 -5.40
CA THR A 241 -6.04 -28.25 -5.48
C THR A 241 -5.46 -29.42 -6.27
N GLU A 242 -6.06 -30.59 -6.15
CA GLU A 242 -5.67 -31.82 -6.84
C GLU A 242 -5.79 -31.63 -8.35
N ASP A 243 -6.93 -31.13 -8.85
CA ASP A 243 -7.10 -30.84 -10.27
C ASP A 243 -6.08 -29.80 -10.76
N ILE A 244 -5.82 -28.76 -9.95
CA ILE A 244 -4.84 -27.72 -10.31
C ILE A 244 -3.43 -28.33 -10.44
N TYR A 245 -3.05 -29.22 -9.54
CA TYR A 245 -1.72 -29.82 -9.56
C TYR A 245 -1.48 -30.71 -10.78
N ASP A 246 -2.55 -31.33 -11.28
CA ASP A 246 -2.50 -32.19 -12.46
C ASP A 246 -2.57 -31.38 -13.77
N GLU A 247 -3.31 -30.27 -13.79
CA GLU A 247 -3.57 -29.49 -15.01
C GLU A 247 -2.54 -28.38 -15.30
N TYR A 248 -1.92 -27.81 -14.26
CA TYR A 248 -1.08 -26.61 -14.42
C TYR A 248 0.42 -26.89 -14.19
N PRO A 249 1.30 -26.26 -14.98
CA PRO A 249 2.74 -26.29 -14.76
C PRO A 249 3.12 -25.38 -13.58
N GLY A 250 4.35 -25.53 -13.10
CA GLY A 250 4.94 -24.69 -12.05
C GLY A 250 6.09 -25.43 -11.38
N VAL A 251 7.06 -24.69 -10.85
CA VAL A 251 8.22 -25.25 -10.15
C VAL A 251 7.81 -25.95 -8.85
N ASP A 252 6.70 -25.53 -8.26
CA ASP A 252 6.10 -26.11 -7.05
C ASP A 252 4.58 -25.91 -6.99
N LYS A 253 3.94 -26.39 -5.91
CA LYS A 253 2.47 -26.34 -5.78
C LYS A 253 1.90 -24.92 -5.65
N PRO A 254 2.50 -23.98 -4.90
CA PRO A 254 2.05 -22.60 -4.93
C PRO A 254 2.08 -21.99 -6.33
N GLU A 255 3.15 -22.19 -7.10
CA GLU A 255 3.23 -21.61 -8.44
C GLU A 255 2.17 -22.20 -9.39
N LYS A 256 1.89 -23.51 -9.29
CA LYS A 256 0.78 -24.13 -10.03
C LYS A 256 -0.58 -23.47 -9.74
N ILE A 257 -0.85 -23.16 -8.47
CA ILE A 257 -2.07 -22.42 -8.08
C ILE A 257 -2.07 -21.02 -8.69
N LYS A 258 -0.94 -20.32 -8.67
CA LYS A 258 -0.80 -18.98 -9.26
C LYS A 258 -1.02 -19.01 -10.79
N TYR A 259 -0.53 -20.03 -11.49
CA TYR A 259 -0.81 -20.24 -12.91
C TYR A 259 -2.28 -20.54 -13.19
N PHE A 260 -2.97 -21.30 -12.34
CA PHE A 260 -4.42 -21.46 -12.44
C PHE A 260 -5.14 -20.12 -12.26
N ILE A 261 -4.76 -19.31 -11.28
CA ILE A 261 -5.35 -17.98 -11.07
C ILE A 261 -5.15 -17.11 -12.32
N LYS A 262 -3.93 -17.09 -12.89
CA LYS A 262 -3.64 -16.41 -14.16
C LYS A 262 -4.57 -16.86 -15.28
N ASP A 263 -4.75 -18.17 -15.45
CA ASP A 263 -5.62 -18.72 -16.50
C ASP A 263 -7.11 -18.38 -16.26
N ALA A 264 -7.57 -18.41 -15.02
CA ALA A 264 -8.92 -17.99 -14.65
C ALA A 264 -9.13 -16.49 -14.93
N ILE A 265 -8.12 -15.65 -14.73
CA ILE A 265 -8.15 -14.23 -15.10
C ILE A 265 -8.25 -14.08 -16.62
N GLU A 266 -7.45 -14.82 -17.39
CA GLU A 266 -7.39 -14.66 -18.84
C GLU A 266 -8.59 -15.26 -19.58
N LYS A 267 -9.22 -16.30 -19.02
CA LYS A 267 -10.39 -16.95 -19.61
C LYS A 267 -11.72 -16.41 -19.11
N TRP A 268 -11.79 -16.02 -17.84
CA TRP A 268 -13.03 -15.63 -17.19
C TRP A 268 -13.00 -14.21 -16.65
N ASN A 269 -11.86 -13.52 -16.63
CA ASN A 269 -11.70 -12.19 -16.04
C ASN A 269 -12.23 -12.12 -14.59
N ILE A 270 -11.98 -13.17 -13.80
CA ILE A 270 -12.35 -13.20 -12.38
C ILE A 270 -11.73 -12.01 -11.66
N THR A 271 -12.32 -11.59 -10.54
CA THR A 271 -11.79 -10.51 -9.69
C THR A 271 -11.55 -10.96 -8.26
N TYR A 272 -12.17 -12.07 -7.84
CA TYR A 272 -12.09 -12.60 -6.49
C TYR A 272 -11.51 -14.01 -6.44
N VAL A 273 -10.64 -14.26 -5.47
CA VAL A 273 -10.11 -15.59 -5.16
C VAL A 273 -10.31 -15.86 -3.67
N LEU A 274 -10.91 -17.00 -3.33
CA LEU A 274 -11.01 -17.48 -1.96
C LEU A 274 -10.26 -18.79 -1.80
N LEU A 275 -9.17 -18.75 -1.06
CA LEU A 275 -8.39 -19.92 -0.68
C LEU A 275 -9.04 -20.57 0.56
N VAL A 276 -9.18 -21.89 0.58
CA VAL A 276 -9.71 -22.62 1.74
C VAL A 276 -8.77 -23.75 2.11
N GLY A 277 -8.09 -23.57 3.24
CA GLY A 277 -7.16 -24.56 3.78
C GLY A 277 -6.10 -23.92 4.67
N GLY A 278 -5.88 -24.53 5.83
CA GLY A 278 -4.80 -24.19 6.76
C GLY A 278 -3.85 -25.37 7.00
N LEU A 279 -3.05 -25.26 8.05
CA LEU A 279 -2.11 -26.31 8.45
C LEU A 279 -2.86 -27.55 8.99
N LYS A 280 -2.57 -28.74 8.46
CA LYS A 280 -3.32 -29.98 8.75
C LYS A 280 -3.32 -30.35 10.23
N LYS A 281 -2.16 -30.23 10.90
CA LYS A 281 -1.99 -30.59 12.32
C LYS A 281 -1.23 -29.49 13.04
N PHE A 282 -1.54 -29.21 14.31
CA PHE A 282 -0.92 -28.07 15.00
C PHE A 282 0.40 -28.48 15.64
N ILE A 283 0.43 -29.68 16.21
CA ILE A 283 1.49 -30.13 17.12
C ILE A 283 2.69 -30.70 16.35
N TRP A 284 2.45 -31.38 15.23
CA TRP A 284 3.49 -32.17 14.55
C TRP A 284 3.60 -31.87 13.06
N ALA A 285 2.84 -30.90 12.54
CA ALA A 285 2.99 -30.53 11.15
C ALA A 285 4.27 -29.74 10.98
N ASN A 286 5.01 -30.05 9.92
CA ASN A 286 6.08 -29.19 9.47
C ASN A 286 5.47 -28.09 8.58
N GLY A 287 5.42 -26.86 9.10
CA GLY A 287 4.85 -25.72 8.38
C GLY A 287 5.62 -25.34 7.12
N ARG A 288 6.82 -25.87 6.93
CA ARG A 288 7.75 -25.48 5.86
C ARG A 288 8.46 -26.71 5.29
N ASP A 289 8.31 -26.94 3.99
CA ASP A 289 8.96 -28.07 3.30
C ASP A 289 10.40 -27.73 2.87
N ASP A 290 10.60 -26.48 2.45
CA ASP A 290 11.85 -25.88 1.99
C ASP A 290 11.82 -24.36 2.27
N CYS A 291 12.82 -23.58 1.85
CA CYS A 291 12.83 -22.13 2.13
C CYS A 291 11.65 -21.36 1.52
N ASN A 292 10.99 -21.87 0.48
CA ASN A 292 10.02 -21.16 -0.33
C ASN A 292 8.57 -21.56 -0.05
N GLN A 293 8.29 -22.75 0.49
CA GLN A 293 6.90 -23.22 0.58
C GLN A 293 6.60 -24.12 1.76
N GLY A 294 5.31 -24.18 2.09
CA GLY A 294 4.70 -25.24 2.89
C GLY A 294 3.58 -25.90 2.10
N SER A 295 3.78 -27.15 1.69
CA SER A 295 2.93 -27.87 0.73
C SER A 295 2.47 -29.24 1.21
N LYS A 296 3.30 -29.98 1.96
CA LYS A 296 2.98 -31.36 2.41
C LYS A 296 1.96 -31.36 3.55
N ASP A 297 2.22 -30.58 4.60
CA ASP A 297 1.38 -30.56 5.80
C ASP A 297 0.32 -29.46 5.80
N TRP A 298 0.13 -28.79 4.68
CA TRP A 298 -0.94 -27.81 4.46
C TRP A 298 -2.08 -28.43 3.65
N PHE A 299 -3.32 -28.06 3.98
CA PHE A 299 -4.49 -28.37 3.15
C PHE A 299 -4.49 -27.57 1.85
N LEU A 300 -4.06 -26.31 1.92
CA LEU A 300 -3.79 -25.48 0.76
C LEU A 300 -2.42 -24.81 0.98
N PRO A 301 -1.46 -24.98 0.05
CA PRO A 301 -0.08 -24.53 0.23
C PRO A 301 0.07 -23.06 0.61
N VAL A 302 1.24 -22.74 1.14
CA VAL A 302 1.68 -21.37 1.43
C VAL A 302 3.02 -21.10 0.75
N ARG A 303 3.23 -19.85 0.32
CA ARG A 303 4.52 -19.32 -0.14
C ARG A 303 5.18 -18.59 1.02
N TYR A 304 6.45 -18.87 1.28
CA TYR A 304 7.30 -18.09 2.18
C TYR A 304 8.09 -17.05 1.39
N SER A 305 8.22 -15.84 1.93
CA SER A 305 9.25 -14.89 1.50
C SER A 305 10.62 -15.29 2.04
N ASN A 306 11.70 -14.81 1.44
CA ASN A 306 13.08 -15.08 1.87
C ASN A 306 13.78 -13.77 2.28
N ILE A 307 13.10 -12.95 3.06
CA ILE A 307 13.58 -11.66 3.54
C ILE A 307 14.42 -11.88 4.80
N PHE A 308 15.71 -11.60 4.70
CA PHE A 308 16.65 -11.60 5.81
C PHE A 308 16.82 -10.16 6.31
N ASP A 309 16.00 -9.75 7.27
CA ASP A 309 16.20 -8.46 7.91
C ASP A 309 17.32 -8.56 8.95
N ASN A 310 18.25 -7.61 8.92
CA ASN A 310 19.27 -7.43 9.96
C ASN A 310 19.12 -6.01 10.51
N PRO A 311 18.07 -5.75 11.31
CA PRO A 311 17.68 -4.40 11.66
C PRO A 311 18.77 -3.76 12.52
N LYS A 312 19.38 -2.69 11.99
CA LYS A 312 20.42 -1.92 12.69
C LYS A 312 19.92 -1.29 14.01
N TYR A 313 18.62 -1.07 14.15
CA TYR A 313 18.01 -0.51 15.36
C TYR A 313 16.69 -1.23 15.65
N PRO A 314 16.33 -1.46 16.93
CA PRO A 314 17.17 -1.36 18.13
C PRO A 314 18.09 -2.58 18.34
N LEU A 315 18.05 -3.56 17.43
CA LEU A 315 18.56 -4.91 17.64
C LEU A 315 20.01 -5.09 17.15
N SER A 316 20.82 -4.03 17.09
CA SER A 316 22.22 -4.09 16.59
C SER A 316 23.09 -5.13 17.29
N ASP A 317 22.70 -5.52 18.50
CA ASP A 317 23.47 -6.39 19.39
C ASP A 317 22.93 -7.84 19.41
N GLU A 318 21.80 -8.12 18.74
CA GLU A 318 21.30 -9.48 18.53
C GLU A 318 21.75 -9.99 17.15
N SER A 319 22.90 -10.67 17.12
CA SER A 319 23.61 -11.07 15.91
C SER A 319 22.85 -11.99 14.94
N ASP A 320 21.65 -12.47 15.27
CA ASP A 320 21.02 -13.59 14.55
C ASP A 320 19.48 -13.54 14.51
N LEU A 321 18.83 -12.44 14.88
CA LEU A 321 17.37 -12.35 14.81
C LEU A 321 16.91 -11.96 13.39
N HIS A 322 16.93 -12.95 12.50
CA HIS A 322 16.37 -12.83 11.15
C HIS A 322 14.98 -13.45 11.12
N ASP A 323 14.05 -12.78 10.44
CA ASP A 323 12.81 -13.44 10.06
C ASP A 323 13.18 -14.64 9.16
N PRO A 324 12.81 -15.88 9.53
CA PRO A 324 13.15 -17.04 8.72
C PRO A 324 12.42 -17.01 7.37
N GLY A 325 11.52 -16.05 7.12
CA GLY A 325 10.65 -15.93 5.97
C GLY A 325 9.20 -16.00 6.42
N VAL A 326 8.36 -15.09 5.93
CA VAL A 326 6.93 -15.03 6.30
C VAL A 326 6.06 -15.65 5.25
N ILE A 327 4.98 -16.31 5.67
CA ILE A 327 3.94 -16.74 4.74
C ILE A 327 3.29 -15.52 4.09
N SER A 328 3.07 -15.56 2.78
CA SER A 328 2.43 -14.46 2.07
C SER A 328 1.48 -14.97 1.00
N ASP A 329 0.18 -14.76 1.24
CA ASP A 329 -0.85 -15.01 0.23
C ASP A 329 -0.88 -13.92 -0.86
N LEU A 330 -0.18 -12.78 -0.67
CA LEU A 330 0.03 -11.79 -1.73
C LEU A 330 0.67 -12.44 -2.96
N TYR A 331 1.48 -13.49 -2.78
CA TYR A 331 2.04 -14.28 -3.88
C TYR A 331 0.97 -14.78 -4.86
N TYR A 332 -0.19 -15.22 -4.36
CA TYR A 332 -1.26 -15.71 -5.21
C TYR A 332 -2.06 -14.58 -5.87
N ALA A 333 -2.05 -13.38 -5.28
CA ALA A 333 -2.79 -12.23 -5.77
C ALA A 333 -2.00 -11.39 -6.78
N ASP A 334 -0.69 -11.31 -6.63
CA ASP A 334 0.25 -10.54 -7.46
C ASP A 334 0.66 -11.35 -8.70
N VAL A 335 -0.16 -11.37 -9.75
CA VAL A 335 -0.07 -12.32 -10.88
C VAL A 335 0.77 -11.76 -12.02
N TYR A 336 0.74 -10.45 -12.23
CA TYR A 336 1.38 -9.79 -13.35
C TYR A 336 2.31 -8.67 -12.91
N ARG A 337 3.34 -8.42 -13.71
CA ARG A 337 4.16 -7.20 -13.69
C ARG A 337 3.99 -6.43 -14.99
N GLU A 338 4.73 -5.32 -15.16
CA GLU A 338 4.68 -4.45 -16.33
C GLU A 338 4.55 -5.23 -17.65
N GLY A 339 3.63 -4.79 -18.51
CA GLY A 339 3.36 -5.42 -19.80
C GLY A 339 2.51 -6.68 -19.75
N GLY A 340 1.94 -7.03 -18.58
CA GLY A 340 1.14 -8.23 -18.38
C GLY A 340 1.99 -9.51 -18.37
N VAL A 341 3.25 -9.39 -17.94
CA VAL A 341 4.18 -10.53 -17.81
C VAL A 341 3.90 -11.23 -16.49
N PHE A 342 4.00 -12.56 -16.43
CA PHE A 342 3.81 -13.29 -15.18
C PHE A 342 4.85 -12.88 -14.13
N GLU A 343 4.39 -12.59 -12.92
CA GLU A 343 5.22 -12.25 -11.77
C GLU A 343 5.53 -13.52 -10.97
N SER A 344 6.77 -14.02 -11.05
CA SER A 344 7.17 -15.26 -10.38
C SER A 344 7.55 -15.06 -8.91
N TRP A 345 7.90 -13.84 -8.48
CA TRP A 345 8.69 -13.53 -7.27
C TRP A 345 10.10 -14.13 -7.27
N ASP A 346 10.59 -14.54 -8.44
CA ASP A 346 11.96 -15.03 -8.67
C ASP A 346 12.44 -14.47 -10.02
N PRO A 347 12.75 -13.15 -10.08
CA PRO A 347 13.15 -12.47 -11.31
C PRO A 347 14.55 -12.88 -11.81
N ASN A 348 15.43 -13.39 -10.96
CA ASN A 348 16.78 -13.83 -11.33
C ASN A 348 16.85 -15.34 -11.66
N HIS A 349 15.77 -16.08 -11.38
CA HIS A 349 15.60 -17.51 -11.67
C HIS A 349 16.57 -18.42 -10.89
N ASP A 350 16.94 -18.02 -9.67
CA ASP A 350 17.81 -18.82 -8.78
C ASP A 350 17.04 -19.83 -7.91
N GLY A 351 15.70 -19.78 -7.95
CA GLY A 351 14.83 -20.68 -7.22
C GLY A 351 14.62 -20.30 -5.76
N VAL A 352 15.05 -19.11 -5.31
CA VAL A 352 14.79 -18.56 -3.98
C VAL A 352 13.87 -17.36 -4.10
N PHE A 353 12.63 -17.52 -3.64
CA PHE A 353 11.58 -16.56 -3.95
C PHE A 353 11.57 -15.39 -2.96
N LEU A 354 11.49 -14.17 -3.49
CA LEU A 354 11.45 -12.93 -2.74
C LEU A 354 12.64 -12.83 -1.75
N ALA A 355 13.84 -13.10 -2.26
CA ALA A 355 15.09 -12.98 -1.54
C ALA A 355 15.46 -11.52 -1.31
N TRP A 356 15.74 -11.16 -0.05
CA TRP A 356 16.25 -9.83 0.28
C TRP A 356 17.26 -9.93 1.40
N ASN A 357 18.49 -9.45 1.16
CA ASN A 357 19.63 -9.52 2.07
C ASN A 357 19.95 -10.94 2.57
N LYS A 358 19.48 -11.97 1.86
CA LYS A 358 19.70 -13.36 2.23
C LYS A 358 21.15 -13.76 1.96
N PRO A 359 21.88 -14.30 2.95
CA PRO A 359 23.28 -14.67 2.76
C PRO A 359 23.49 -15.63 1.58
N GLY A 360 24.36 -15.23 0.65
CA GLY A 360 24.72 -16.05 -0.52
C GLY A 360 23.65 -16.12 -1.62
N VAL A 361 22.60 -15.30 -1.54
CA VAL A 361 21.53 -15.22 -2.55
C VAL A 361 21.43 -13.77 -3.03
N GLU A 362 21.25 -13.57 -4.33
CA GLU A 362 21.08 -12.22 -4.89
C GLU A 362 19.71 -11.65 -4.50
N ASN A 363 19.61 -10.33 -4.36
CA ASN A 363 18.34 -9.71 -4.01
C ASN A 363 17.38 -9.71 -5.19
N ASP A 364 16.15 -10.15 -4.94
CA ASP A 364 15.05 -10.01 -5.89
C ASP A 364 14.59 -8.57 -5.94
N THR A 365 14.93 -7.89 -7.03
CA THR A 365 14.55 -6.51 -7.29
C THR A 365 13.49 -6.45 -8.39
N GLY A 366 12.61 -5.45 -8.32
CA GLY A 366 11.60 -5.23 -9.37
C GLY A 366 10.41 -6.19 -9.35
N VAL A 367 10.17 -6.91 -8.25
CA VAL A 367 8.92 -7.65 -8.00
C VAL A 367 7.75 -6.66 -7.92
N ASP A 368 6.58 -7.01 -8.45
CA ASP A 368 5.44 -6.09 -8.64
C ASP A 368 4.63 -5.74 -7.38
N PHE A 369 4.23 -6.71 -6.56
CA PHE A 369 3.46 -6.55 -5.32
C PHE A 369 2.07 -5.90 -5.45
N TYR A 370 1.55 -5.68 -6.66
CA TYR A 370 0.20 -5.12 -6.83
C TYR A 370 -0.79 -6.28 -7.03
N PRO A 371 -1.79 -6.45 -6.15
CA PRO A 371 -2.72 -7.56 -6.28
C PRO A 371 -3.63 -7.39 -7.51
N ASP A 372 -3.63 -8.38 -8.40
CA ASP A 372 -4.50 -8.50 -9.57
C ASP A 372 -5.87 -9.11 -9.25
N VAL A 373 -6.05 -9.66 -8.06
CA VAL A 373 -7.31 -10.20 -7.54
C VAL A 373 -7.51 -9.78 -6.09
N ALA A 374 -8.75 -9.57 -5.68
CA ALA A 374 -9.10 -9.52 -4.27
C ALA A 374 -9.05 -10.95 -3.71
N LEU A 375 -8.09 -11.18 -2.82
CA LEU A 375 -7.81 -12.50 -2.29
C LEU A 375 -8.12 -12.58 -0.80
N GLY A 376 -8.77 -13.67 -0.40
CA GLY A 376 -8.94 -14.03 1.00
C GLY A 376 -8.60 -15.50 1.24
N ARG A 377 -8.27 -15.84 2.50
CA ARG A 377 -8.06 -17.22 2.93
C ARG A 377 -8.94 -17.58 4.13
N LEU A 378 -9.71 -18.66 4.01
CA LEU A 378 -10.29 -19.38 5.13
C LEU A 378 -9.29 -20.46 5.57
N ALA A 379 -8.52 -20.18 6.62
CA ALA A 379 -7.48 -21.08 7.14
C ALA A 379 -8.04 -22.30 7.90
N CYS A 380 -9.08 -22.95 7.36
CA CYS A 380 -9.77 -24.08 7.94
C CYS A 380 -8.91 -25.34 7.88
N ARG A 381 -8.97 -26.12 8.96
CA ARG A 381 -8.13 -27.28 9.23
C ARG A 381 -8.96 -28.56 9.36
N SER A 382 -10.28 -28.45 9.21
CA SER A 382 -11.21 -29.57 9.20
C SER A 382 -12.50 -29.21 8.47
N VAL A 383 -13.23 -30.23 8.02
CA VAL A 383 -14.57 -30.08 7.42
C VAL A 383 -15.53 -29.34 8.37
N LYS A 384 -15.40 -29.55 9.69
CA LYS A 384 -16.24 -28.88 10.69
C LYS A 384 -15.98 -27.37 10.74
N GLU A 385 -14.72 -26.95 10.66
CA GLU A 385 -14.35 -25.54 10.61
C GLU A 385 -14.86 -24.88 9.33
N VAL A 386 -14.72 -25.55 8.18
CA VAL A 386 -15.28 -25.07 6.90
C VAL A 386 -16.78 -24.82 7.05
N LYS A 387 -17.54 -25.83 7.50
CA LYS A 387 -18.99 -25.69 7.73
C LYS A 387 -19.33 -24.53 8.67
N THR A 388 -18.54 -24.35 9.74
CA THR A 388 -18.77 -23.28 10.72
C THR A 388 -18.56 -21.90 10.09
N VAL A 389 -17.48 -21.70 9.33
CA VAL A 389 -17.19 -20.41 8.69
C VAL A 389 -18.16 -20.12 7.53
N VAL A 390 -18.45 -21.13 6.70
CA VAL A 390 -19.46 -21.03 5.63
C VAL A 390 -20.82 -20.59 6.19
N ASN A 391 -21.29 -21.24 7.26
CA ASN A 391 -22.55 -20.85 7.90
C ASN A 391 -22.51 -19.43 8.46
N LYS A 392 -21.38 -18.97 9.01
CA LYS A 392 -21.24 -17.57 9.48
C LYS A 392 -21.35 -16.58 8.33
N ILE A 393 -20.67 -16.83 7.20
CA ILE A 393 -20.72 -15.97 6.01
C ILE A 393 -22.15 -15.91 5.48
N ILE A 394 -22.78 -17.05 5.24
CA ILE A 394 -24.16 -17.14 4.73
C ILE A 394 -25.13 -16.42 5.67
N ASN A 395 -25.02 -16.63 6.98
CA ASN A 395 -25.90 -15.98 7.95
C ASN A 395 -25.73 -14.46 7.98
N TYR A 396 -24.48 -13.97 7.86
CA TYR A 396 -24.16 -12.55 7.83
C TYR A 396 -24.71 -11.87 6.56
N GLU A 397 -24.66 -12.56 5.41
CA GLU A 397 -25.07 -12.02 4.11
C GLU A 397 -26.58 -12.18 3.83
N SER A 398 -27.24 -13.21 4.37
CA SER A 398 -28.67 -13.48 4.11
C SER A 398 -29.67 -12.72 4.97
N LYS A 399 -29.25 -12.11 6.09
CA LYS A 399 -30.19 -11.48 7.04
C LYS A 399 -29.74 -10.06 7.37
N PRO A 400 -30.67 -9.13 7.61
CA PRO A 400 -30.33 -7.88 8.27
C PRO A 400 -29.55 -8.18 9.55
N CYS A 401 -28.34 -7.65 9.67
CA CYS A 401 -27.53 -7.82 10.85
C CYS A 401 -28.27 -7.24 12.07
N ASP A 402 -28.07 -7.88 13.23
CA ASP A 402 -28.71 -7.41 14.45
C ASP A 402 -28.22 -5.98 14.79
N PRO A 403 -29.13 -5.00 14.82
CA PRO A 403 -28.77 -3.60 15.01
C PRO A 403 -28.18 -3.33 16.40
N SER A 404 -28.33 -4.24 17.37
CA SER A 404 -27.80 -4.10 18.73
C SER A 404 -26.27 -4.02 18.78
N TRP A 405 -25.58 -4.59 17.78
CA TRP A 405 -24.11 -4.59 17.69
C TRP A 405 -23.56 -4.11 16.34
N PHE A 406 -24.33 -4.14 15.24
CA PHE A 406 -23.78 -3.87 13.90
C PHE A 406 -23.07 -2.53 13.72
N LYS A 407 -23.55 -1.48 14.41
CA LYS A 407 -22.95 -0.13 14.36
C LYS A 407 -21.92 0.13 15.48
N ARG A 408 -21.53 -0.89 16.24
CA ARG A 408 -20.55 -0.77 17.32
C ARG A 408 -19.18 -1.24 16.82
N MET A 409 -18.19 -0.38 16.98
CA MET A 409 -16.78 -0.70 16.72
C MET A 409 -16.02 -0.77 18.03
N LEU A 410 -15.16 -1.78 18.17
CA LEU A 410 -14.12 -1.80 19.20
C LEU A 410 -12.82 -1.38 18.53
N VAL A 411 -12.27 -0.24 18.97
CA VAL A 411 -10.97 0.26 18.50
C VAL A 411 -9.99 0.13 19.66
N VAL A 412 -8.92 -0.62 19.43
CA VAL A 412 -7.86 -0.86 20.43
C VAL A 412 -6.56 -0.35 19.82
N SER A 413 -5.88 0.57 20.51
CA SER A 413 -4.50 0.96 20.20
C SER A 413 -3.59 0.36 21.24
N GLY A 414 -2.47 -0.23 20.81
CA GLY A 414 -1.38 -0.59 21.70
C GLY A 414 -0.48 0.61 21.99
N ASP A 415 0.41 0.44 22.96
CA ASP A 415 1.53 1.34 23.23
C ASP A 415 2.52 1.26 22.04
N GLY A 416 2.54 2.29 21.17
CA GLY A 416 3.30 2.30 19.89
C GLY A 416 4.68 2.96 19.97
N PHE A 417 5.49 2.81 18.91
CA PHE A 417 6.84 3.39 18.75
C PHE A 417 6.86 4.93 18.98
N LEU A 418 7.97 5.47 19.53
CA LEU A 418 8.15 6.90 19.91
C LEU A 418 8.19 7.87 18.71
N ASP A 419 8.11 7.37 17.48
CA ASP A 419 8.22 8.14 16.23
C ASP A 419 6.87 8.62 15.69
N GLN A 420 5.75 8.33 16.36
CA GLN A 420 4.45 8.85 15.93
C GLN A 420 4.36 10.36 16.17
N LYS A 421 4.45 11.12 15.07
CA LYS A 421 3.93 12.50 15.00
C LYS A 421 2.48 12.48 15.46
N ASP A 422 2.09 13.55 16.14
CA ASP A 422 0.73 13.91 16.55
C ASP A 422 -0.33 13.18 15.73
N LEU A 423 -1.17 12.37 16.39
CA LEU A 423 -2.21 11.53 15.77
C LEU A 423 -3.20 12.34 14.93
N ASN A 424 -3.10 13.67 14.96
CA ASN A 424 -3.84 14.60 14.13
C ASN A 424 -5.31 14.22 14.16
N ILE A 425 -5.82 13.96 15.37
CA ILE A 425 -7.21 13.58 15.59
C ILE A 425 -8.06 14.77 15.14
N GLN A 426 -8.58 14.67 13.92
CA GLN A 426 -9.44 15.67 13.33
C GLN A 426 -10.86 15.42 13.83
N TRP A 427 -11.39 16.35 14.61
CA TRP A 427 -12.77 16.31 15.05
C TRP A 427 -13.64 16.96 13.96
N ASP A 428 -14.46 16.17 13.26
CA ASP A 428 -15.44 16.71 12.33
C ASP A 428 -16.56 17.41 13.10
N THR A 429 -16.43 18.72 13.23
CA THR A 429 -17.38 19.60 13.90
C THR A 429 -18.37 20.22 12.91
N SER A 430 -18.36 19.85 11.63
CA SER A 430 -19.17 20.48 10.57
C SER A 430 -20.68 20.44 10.85
N SER A 431 -21.15 19.41 11.56
CA SER A 431 -22.55 19.24 11.96
C SER A 431 -22.93 19.96 13.25
N LEU A 432 -21.97 20.56 13.96
CA LEU A 432 -22.17 21.21 15.26
C LEU A 432 -22.29 22.74 15.11
N PRO A 433 -23.24 23.40 15.80
CA PRO A 433 -23.30 24.86 15.83
C PRO A 433 -22.13 25.46 16.60
N ASP A 434 -21.76 26.70 16.30
CA ASP A 434 -20.80 27.45 17.11
C ASP A 434 -21.29 27.55 18.56
N GLY A 435 -20.38 27.46 19.52
CA GLY A 435 -20.71 27.50 20.94
C GLY A 435 -19.78 26.72 21.85
N PHE A 436 -20.17 26.63 23.12
CA PHE A 436 -19.38 25.99 24.16
C PHE A 436 -19.64 24.48 24.21
N TYR A 437 -18.56 23.68 24.23
CA TYR A 437 -18.61 22.23 24.35
C TYR A 437 -17.63 21.76 25.43
N ARG A 438 -17.92 20.57 25.98
CA ARG A 438 -17.00 19.85 26.86
C ARG A 438 -16.65 18.51 26.23
N VAL A 439 -15.37 18.26 26.08
CA VAL A 439 -14.85 16.94 25.72
C VAL A 439 -14.50 16.23 27.02
N TYR A 440 -14.96 14.98 27.14
CA TYR A 440 -14.62 14.09 28.23
C TYR A 440 -13.72 13.00 27.65
N ALA A 441 -12.48 12.92 28.12
CA ALA A 441 -11.53 11.89 27.75
C ALA A 441 -11.20 11.03 28.97
N GLN A 442 -11.11 9.72 28.81
CA GLN A 442 -10.77 8.79 29.88
C GLN A 442 -10.00 7.61 29.31
N SER A 443 -8.86 7.28 29.93
CA SER A 443 -8.07 6.09 29.60
C SER A 443 -8.51 4.89 30.44
N PHE A 444 -8.29 3.69 29.92
CA PHE A 444 -8.52 2.43 30.64
C PHE A 444 -7.30 1.55 30.49
N ASN A 445 -6.87 0.89 31.58
CA ASN A 445 -5.81 -0.11 31.51
C ASN A 445 -6.38 -1.49 31.08
N PRO A 446 -5.53 -2.49 30.79
CA PRO A 446 -5.97 -3.83 30.39
C PRO A 446 -6.84 -4.55 31.43
N GLY A 447 -6.81 -4.13 32.69
CA GLY A 447 -7.68 -4.60 33.77
C GLY A 447 -9.04 -3.92 33.83
N HIS A 448 -9.38 -3.06 32.85
CA HIS A 448 -10.57 -2.20 32.83
C HIS A 448 -10.63 -1.17 33.97
N GLU A 449 -9.50 -0.88 34.62
CA GLU A 449 -9.44 0.21 35.58
C GLU A 449 -9.37 1.52 34.82
N SER A 450 -10.27 2.44 35.18
CA SER A 450 -10.37 3.73 34.52
C SER A 450 -9.38 4.72 35.12
N GLY A 451 -8.64 5.41 34.27
CA GLY A 451 -7.92 6.63 34.63
C GLY A 451 -8.86 7.78 34.99
N PRO A 452 -8.33 8.92 35.46
CA PRO A 452 -9.13 10.11 35.71
C PRO A 452 -9.84 10.57 34.41
N ILE A 453 -11.05 11.13 34.56
CA ILE A 453 -11.74 11.79 33.45
C ILE A 453 -11.12 13.17 33.28
N GLU A 454 -10.52 13.40 32.12
CA GLU A 454 -10.12 14.73 31.70
C GLU A 454 -11.30 15.45 31.06
N ILE A 455 -11.54 16.68 31.53
CA ILE A 455 -12.61 17.53 31.05
C ILE A 455 -11.98 18.73 30.37
N ILE A 456 -12.15 18.82 29.06
CA ILE A 456 -11.60 19.89 28.25
C ILE A 456 -12.75 20.76 27.77
N ASN A 457 -12.69 22.02 28.13
CA ASN A 457 -13.67 23.00 27.69
C ASN A 457 -13.19 23.59 26.38
N ILE A 458 -14.01 23.49 25.34
CA ILE A 458 -13.70 24.02 24.00
C ILE A 458 -14.81 24.97 23.58
N THR A 459 -14.45 26.02 22.85
CA THR A 459 -15.43 26.87 22.16
C THR A 459 -15.24 26.64 20.67
N LEU A 460 -16.28 26.13 20.02
CA LEU A 460 -16.33 26.07 18.57
C LEU A 460 -16.70 27.45 18.07
N ASP A 461 -15.71 28.17 17.54
CA ASP A 461 -15.87 29.47 16.91
C ASP A 461 -15.11 29.44 15.58
N ARG A 462 -15.84 29.42 14.48
CA ARG A 462 -15.27 29.32 13.13
C ARG A 462 -14.65 30.63 12.64
N THR A 463 -14.76 31.71 13.42
CA THR A 463 -14.25 33.04 13.06
C THR A 463 -12.83 33.31 13.56
N VAL A 464 -12.28 32.43 14.40
CA VAL A 464 -10.96 32.57 15.03
C VAL A 464 -10.13 31.30 14.88
N GLU A 465 -8.80 31.43 14.88
CA GLU A 465 -7.92 30.25 14.97
C GLU A 465 -8.12 29.56 16.32
N THR A 466 -8.31 28.24 16.28
CA THR A 466 -8.55 27.43 17.48
C THR A 466 -7.21 26.99 18.07
N HIS A 467 -7.02 27.21 19.37
CA HIS A 467 -5.88 26.67 20.12
C HIS A 467 -6.40 25.81 21.28
N LEU A 468 -6.08 24.52 21.25
CA LEU A 468 -6.46 23.55 22.28
C LEU A 468 -5.20 22.98 22.94
N THR A 469 -5.18 22.98 24.27
CA THR A 469 -4.12 22.35 25.06
C THR A 469 -4.75 21.28 25.94
N PHE A 470 -4.23 20.08 25.84
CA PHE A 470 -4.50 18.96 26.75
C PHE A 470 -3.55 19.11 27.96
N ASN A 471 -3.95 18.63 29.13
CA ASN A 471 -3.09 18.69 30.32
C ASN A 471 -2.07 17.54 30.35
#